data_AF-A0A3A1WXM2-F1
#
_entry.id   AF-A0A3A1WXM2-F1
#
_cell.length_a   1.000
_cell.length_b   1.000
_cell.length_c   1.000
_cell.angle_alpha   90.00
_cell.angle_beta   90.00
_cell.angle_gamma   90.00
#
_symmetry.space_group_name_H-M   'P 1'
#
loop_
_entity.id
_entity.type
_entity.pdbx_description
1 polymer ?
#
loop_
_entity_poly.entity_id
_entity_poly.type
_entity_poly.pdbx_seq_one_letter_code
_entity_poly.pdbx_strand_id
1 'polypeptide(L)'
;MTDTSADAAQTLNSTSRAEVALPGSDARERILAGYSLPTAQQLLRGFPFMGGQLGRDMRCFAENLLREAEARDPQGVQSELSSACREMLATESLKAVQATAEAFRNPDLDLSGWSPDARSGKLRCWIYAVNLGDTHSIIPVAVTAATLAYQQDWKSYNDPDAPIWRALGWLTLYAGDIPELFHDAAPFADVGSVSERIASISEEYRSRVSASMSQASAGAA
;
A
#
# COMPACT_ATOMS: atom_id res chain seq x y z
N MET A 1 -19.13 0.08 51.42
CA MET A 1 -19.80 0.12 50.12
C MET A 1 -19.42 1.43 49.45
N THR A 2 -18.84 1.33 48.24
CA THR A 2 -18.61 2.37 47.20
C THR A 2 -17.77 3.57 47.65
N ASP A 3 -16.60 3.90 47.10
CA ASP A 3 -16.25 3.98 45.68
C ASP A 3 -14.75 3.68 45.46
N THR A 4 -14.47 2.77 44.53
CA THR A 4 -13.12 2.52 44.00
C THR A 4 -13.30 2.10 42.54
N SER A 5 -13.69 3.05 41.67
CA SER A 5 -13.96 2.73 40.26
C SER A 5 -13.73 3.90 39.28
N ALA A 6 -13.03 4.97 39.69
CA ALA A 6 -12.80 6.12 38.81
C ALA A 6 -11.35 6.24 38.30
N ASP A 7 -10.36 5.60 38.95
CA ASP A 7 -8.94 5.88 38.70
C ASP A 7 -8.25 4.88 37.75
N ALA A 8 -8.94 3.81 37.33
CA ALA A 8 -8.38 2.81 36.42
C ALA A 8 -8.66 3.10 34.93
N ALA A 9 -9.50 4.08 34.62
CA ALA A 9 -9.95 4.36 33.25
C ALA A 9 -9.15 5.47 32.53
N GLN A 10 -8.27 6.19 33.23
CA GLN A 10 -7.47 7.28 32.63
C GLN A 10 -6.03 6.89 32.25
N THR A 11 -5.57 5.70 32.62
CA THR A 11 -4.17 5.28 32.41
C THR A 11 -3.96 4.36 31.20
N LEU A 12 -5.02 4.04 30.44
CA LEU A 12 -4.97 3.11 29.29
C LEU A 12 -5.04 3.78 27.91
N ASN A 13 -5.05 5.11 27.83
CA ASN A 13 -5.22 5.81 26.55
C ASN A 13 -3.95 6.50 26.02
N SER A 14 -2.79 6.19 26.59
CA SER A 14 -1.54 6.93 26.33
C SER A 14 -0.47 6.13 25.57
N THR A 15 -0.75 4.90 25.13
CA THR A 15 0.30 3.99 24.60
C THR A 15 -0.02 3.36 23.24
N SER A 16 -0.87 3.98 22.40
CA SER A 16 -1.19 3.45 21.06
C SER A 16 -1.33 4.55 20.01
N ARG A 17 -0.33 5.42 19.90
CA ARG A 17 -0.08 6.21 18.68
C ARG A 17 1.39 6.60 18.65
N ALA A 18 2.25 5.63 18.36
CA ALA A 18 3.51 5.95 17.71
C ALA A 18 3.15 6.38 16.28
N GLU A 19 2.73 7.63 16.18
CA GLU A 19 2.49 8.33 14.93
C GLU A 19 3.85 8.45 14.25
N VAL A 20 4.15 7.52 13.36
CA VAL A 20 5.29 7.62 12.46
C VAL A 20 4.98 8.78 11.52
N ALA A 21 5.40 9.98 11.91
CA ALA A 21 5.45 11.14 11.04
C ALA A 21 6.26 10.74 9.80
N LEU A 22 5.58 10.57 8.65
CA LEU A 22 6.24 10.25 7.40
C LEU A 22 7.05 11.48 6.95
N PRO A 23 8.38 11.39 6.75
CA PRO A 23 9.19 12.49 6.24
C PRO A 23 8.87 12.67 4.74
N GLY A 24 8.02 13.64 4.41
CA GLY A 24 7.33 13.71 3.12
C GLY A 24 8.22 13.85 1.87
N SER A 25 9.31 14.62 1.92
CA SER A 25 10.26 14.80 0.80
C SER A 25 11.45 13.85 0.91
N ASP A 26 12.10 13.84 2.08
CA ASP A 26 13.39 13.18 2.28
C ASP A 26 13.28 11.66 2.17
N ALA A 27 12.17 11.07 2.63
CA ALA A 27 11.94 9.64 2.48
C ALA A 27 11.73 9.27 1.01
N ARG A 28 10.95 10.06 0.27
CA ARG A 28 10.68 9.82 -1.15
C ARG A 28 11.96 9.88 -1.99
N GLU A 29 12.79 10.89 -1.75
CA GLU A 29 14.08 11.04 -2.42
C GLU A 29 15.03 9.89 -2.10
N ARG A 30 15.14 9.48 -0.83
CA ARG A 30 15.96 8.32 -0.44
C ARG A 30 15.48 7.02 -1.08
N ILE A 31 14.17 6.81 -1.16
CA ILE A 31 13.59 5.63 -1.82
C ILE A 31 13.95 5.67 -3.31
N LEU A 32 13.72 6.80 -3.98
CA LEU A 32 14.03 6.97 -5.40
C LEU A 32 15.53 6.81 -5.70
N ALA A 33 16.40 7.27 -4.80
CA ALA A 33 17.84 7.06 -4.89
C ALA A 33 18.26 5.62 -4.55
N GLY A 34 17.35 4.79 -4.04
CA GLY A 34 17.61 3.39 -3.71
C GLY A 34 18.34 3.17 -2.38
N TYR A 35 18.26 4.14 -1.45
CA TYR A 35 18.82 4.04 -0.10
C TYR A 35 17.86 3.45 0.93
N SER A 36 16.57 3.38 0.63
CA SER A 36 15.58 2.78 1.50
C SER A 36 14.47 2.08 0.74
N LEU A 37 13.99 0.98 1.29
CA LEU A 37 12.78 0.29 0.82
C LEU A 37 11.54 1.14 1.19
N PRO A 38 10.64 1.45 0.24
CA PRO A 38 9.36 2.08 0.58
C PRO A 38 8.52 1.08 1.37
N THR A 39 7.72 1.49 2.35
CA THR A 39 6.73 0.58 2.96
C THR A 39 5.57 0.30 2.02
N ALA A 40 4.80 -0.76 2.26
CA ALA A 40 3.58 -1.05 1.49
C ALA A 40 2.59 0.14 1.49
N GLN A 41 2.47 0.85 2.63
CA GLN A 41 1.62 2.04 2.73
C GLN A 41 2.18 3.22 1.91
N GLN A 42 3.50 3.40 1.87
CA GLN A 42 4.13 4.42 1.03
C GLN A 42 3.89 4.12 -0.46
N LEU A 43 4.06 2.86 -0.89
CA LEU A 43 3.73 2.44 -2.25
C LEU A 43 2.27 2.74 -2.60
N LEU A 44 1.34 2.44 -1.69
CA LEU A 44 -0.08 2.71 -1.89
C LEU A 44 -0.39 4.21 -2.03
N ARG A 45 0.39 5.07 -1.36
CA ARG A 45 0.33 6.53 -1.47
C ARG A 45 1.05 7.08 -2.71
N GLY A 46 1.65 6.23 -3.54
CA GLY A 46 2.33 6.63 -4.77
C GLY A 46 3.82 6.99 -4.59
N PHE A 47 4.45 6.56 -3.50
CA PHE A 47 5.91 6.59 -3.43
C PHE A 47 6.50 5.65 -4.51
N PRO A 48 7.67 5.98 -5.07
CA PRO A 48 8.29 5.14 -6.09
C PRO A 48 8.77 3.82 -5.49
N PHE A 49 8.97 2.82 -6.34
CA PHE A 49 9.76 1.65 -5.97
C PHE A 49 11.21 2.06 -5.65
N MET A 50 11.92 1.23 -4.89
CA MET A 50 13.32 1.41 -4.55
C MET A 50 14.17 1.59 -5.81
N GLY A 51 14.83 2.74 -5.95
CA GLY A 51 15.62 3.06 -7.14
C GLY A 51 14.78 3.29 -8.40
N GLY A 52 13.46 3.45 -8.28
CA GLY A 52 12.52 3.47 -9.40
C GLY A 52 12.34 2.11 -10.10
N GLN A 53 12.79 1.01 -9.48
CA GLN A 53 12.85 -0.31 -10.11
C GLN A 53 12.07 -1.35 -9.32
N LEU A 54 10.99 -1.87 -9.90
CA LEU A 54 10.16 -2.91 -9.29
C LEU A 54 10.98 -4.14 -8.88
N GLY A 55 11.77 -4.71 -9.79
CA GLY A 55 12.57 -5.91 -9.52
C GLY A 55 13.58 -5.74 -8.38
N ARG A 56 14.20 -4.55 -8.26
CA ARG A 56 15.11 -4.23 -7.15
C ARG A 56 14.36 -4.18 -5.82
N ASP A 57 13.18 -3.56 -5.79
CA ASP A 57 12.32 -3.50 -4.61
C ASP A 57 11.86 -4.90 -4.18
N MET A 58 11.42 -5.71 -5.15
CA MET A 58 11.02 -7.11 -4.93
C MET A 58 12.14 -7.93 -4.30
N ARG A 59 13.36 -7.87 -4.84
CA ARG A 59 14.50 -8.61 -4.29
C ARG A 59 14.84 -8.16 -2.88
N CYS A 60 14.93 -6.85 -2.64
CA CYS A 60 15.27 -6.32 -1.32
C CYS A 60 14.20 -6.68 -0.28
N PHE A 61 12.93 -6.62 -0.66
CA PHE A 61 11.83 -7.07 0.19
C PHE A 61 11.91 -8.58 0.48
N ALA A 62 12.06 -9.42 -0.55
CA ALA A 62 12.12 -10.87 -0.42
C ALA A 62 13.32 -11.32 0.43
N GLU A 63 14.48 -10.65 0.31
CA GLU A 63 15.66 -10.91 1.14
C GLU A 63 15.39 -10.61 2.62
N ASN A 64 14.79 -9.44 2.91
CA ASN A 64 14.43 -9.06 4.27
C ASN A 64 13.40 -10.00 4.87
N LEU A 65 12.38 -10.37 4.08
CA LEU A 65 11.32 -11.25 4.51
C LEU A 65 11.83 -12.67 4.76
N LEU A 66 12.69 -13.20 3.88
CA LEU A 66 13.32 -14.51 4.06
C LEU A 66 14.16 -14.57 5.33
N ARG A 67 15.01 -13.55 5.55
CA ARG A 67 15.83 -13.47 6.77
C ARG A 67 14.98 -13.42 8.04
N GLU A 68 13.87 -12.70 8.00
CA GLU A 68 12.94 -12.62 9.13
C GLU A 68 12.19 -13.94 9.37
N ALA A 69 11.73 -14.60 8.30
CA ALA A 69 11.10 -15.92 8.37
C ALA A 69 12.06 -16.97 8.95
N GLU A 70 13.29 -17.07 8.44
CA GLU A 70 14.30 -18.01 8.92
C GLU A 70 14.67 -17.78 10.40
N ALA A 71 14.71 -16.53 10.85
CA ALA A 71 15.01 -16.19 12.24
C ALA A 71 13.86 -16.53 13.21
N ARG A 72 12.62 -16.50 12.73
CA ARG A 72 11.40 -16.69 13.55
C ARG A 72 10.83 -18.09 13.49
N ASP A 73 11.19 -18.85 12.47
CA ASP A 73 10.74 -20.21 12.25
C ASP A 73 11.92 -21.18 12.08
N PRO A 74 12.69 -21.43 13.16
CA PRO A 74 13.79 -22.38 13.12
C PRO A 74 13.34 -23.83 12.87
N GLN A 75 12.03 -24.11 13.00
CA GLN A 75 11.45 -25.45 12.79
C GLN A 75 10.93 -25.68 11.37
N GLY A 76 10.90 -24.65 10.52
CA GLY A 76 10.48 -24.75 9.12
C GLY A 76 8.96 -24.86 8.92
N VAL A 77 8.15 -24.47 9.90
CA VAL A 77 6.69 -24.40 9.83
C VAL A 77 6.21 -23.48 8.69
N GLN A 78 7.00 -22.47 8.36
CA GLN A 78 6.79 -21.43 7.35
C GLN A 78 7.64 -21.67 6.09
N SER A 79 7.94 -22.95 5.80
CA SER A 79 8.72 -23.36 4.63
C SER A 79 8.14 -22.84 3.30
N GLU A 80 6.83 -22.71 3.19
CA GLU A 80 6.16 -22.13 2.02
C GLU A 80 6.54 -20.67 1.79
N LEU A 81 6.51 -19.85 2.85
CA LEU A 81 6.90 -18.43 2.76
C LEU A 81 8.37 -18.30 2.37
N SER A 82 9.24 -19.09 3.00
CA SER A 82 10.66 -19.11 2.69
C SER A 82 10.94 -19.54 1.25
N SER A 83 10.25 -20.58 0.77
CA SER A 83 10.36 -21.07 -0.61
C SER A 83 9.91 -20.00 -1.61
N ALA A 84 8.76 -19.36 -1.36
CA ALA A 84 8.24 -18.32 -2.23
C ALA A 84 9.17 -17.08 -2.27
N CYS A 85 9.76 -16.69 -1.13
CA CYS A 85 10.76 -15.62 -1.09
C CYS A 85 12.01 -15.96 -1.93
N ARG A 86 12.50 -17.21 -1.87
CA ARG A 86 13.63 -17.65 -2.72
C ARG A 86 13.26 -17.61 -4.21
N GLU A 87 12.05 -18.00 -4.58
CA GLU A 87 11.58 -17.92 -5.97
C GLU A 87 11.46 -16.46 -6.43
N MET A 88 11.00 -15.55 -5.56
CA MET A 88 10.93 -14.12 -5.87
C MET A 88 12.31 -13.51 -6.06
N LEU A 89 13.29 -13.87 -5.23
CA LEU A 89 14.69 -13.47 -5.38
C LEU A 89 15.30 -13.93 -6.71
N ALA A 90 14.92 -15.13 -7.17
CA ALA A 90 15.48 -15.74 -8.36
C ALA A 90 14.84 -15.25 -9.66
N THR A 91 13.51 -15.03 -9.66
CA THR A 91 12.75 -14.88 -10.91
C THR A 91 12.12 -13.50 -11.11
N GLU A 92 11.90 -12.75 -10.02
CA GLU A 92 11.14 -11.49 -10.04
C GLU A 92 9.78 -11.61 -10.77
N SER A 93 9.17 -12.79 -10.76
CA SER A 93 8.01 -13.12 -11.59
C SER A 93 6.68 -12.93 -10.86
N LEU A 94 5.60 -12.74 -11.64
CA LEU A 94 4.24 -12.66 -11.12
C LEU A 94 3.87 -13.90 -10.29
N LYS A 95 4.24 -15.08 -10.78
CA LYS A 95 4.00 -16.36 -10.10
C LYS A 95 4.64 -16.39 -8.71
N ALA A 96 5.90 -15.95 -8.60
CA ALA A 96 6.60 -15.90 -7.32
C ALA A 96 5.94 -14.90 -6.35
N VAL A 97 5.55 -13.73 -6.84
CA VAL A 97 4.82 -12.73 -6.05
C VAL A 97 3.49 -13.27 -5.53
N GLN A 98 2.72 -13.95 -6.38
CA GLN A 98 1.45 -14.57 -6.01
C GLN A 98 1.65 -15.70 -4.98
N ALA A 99 2.68 -16.53 -5.15
CA ALA A 99 3.03 -17.56 -4.19
C ALA A 99 3.37 -16.97 -2.81
N THR A 100 4.14 -15.86 -2.77
CA THR A 100 4.43 -15.17 -1.51
C THR A 100 3.18 -14.57 -0.88
N ALA A 101 2.29 -13.97 -1.67
CA ALA A 101 1.00 -13.44 -1.18
C ALA A 101 0.09 -14.55 -0.61
N GLU A 102 0.10 -15.73 -1.21
CA GLU A 102 -0.67 -16.89 -0.76
C GLU A 102 -0.08 -17.48 0.53
N ALA A 103 1.25 -17.53 0.67
CA ALA A 103 1.90 -17.99 1.90
C ALA A 103 1.50 -17.16 3.14
N PHE A 104 1.16 -15.87 2.96
CA PHE A 104 0.61 -15.01 4.01
C PHE A 104 -0.81 -15.38 4.46
N ARG A 105 -1.49 -16.33 3.79
CA ARG A 105 -2.82 -16.83 4.20
C ARG A 105 -2.76 -18.03 5.12
N ASN A 106 -1.57 -18.58 5.35
CA ASN A 106 -1.41 -19.68 6.29
C ASN A 106 -1.91 -19.23 7.68
N PRO A 107 -2.94 -19.89 8.25
CA PRO A 107 -3.48 -19.50 9.56
C PRO A 107 -2.50 -19.70 10.71
N ASP A 108 -1.50 -20.56 10.53
CA ASP A 108 -0.44 -20.83 11.52
C ASP A 108 0.71 -19.81 11.43
N LEU A 109 0.67 -18.90 10.45
CA LEU A 109 1.64 -17.82 10.33
C LEU A 109 1.38 -16.73 11.37
N ASP A 110 2.04 -16.85 12.52
CA ASP A 110 2.05 -15.80 13.52
C ASP A 110 3.01 -14.67 13.10
N LEU A 111 2.42 -13.55 12.69
CA LEU A 111 3.13 -12.31 12.36
C LEU A 111 3.37 -11.41 13.58
N SER A 112 3.01 -11.87 14.79
CA SER A 112 3.29 -11.14 16.02
C SER A 112 4.80 -10.96 16.21
N GLY A 113 5.21 -9.73 16.52
CA GLY A 113 6.63 -9.36 16.63
C GLY A 113 7.39 -9.20 15.31
N TRP A 114 6.79 -9.47 14.13
CA TRP A 114 7.44 -9.21 12.85
C TRP A 114 7.59 -7.71 12.59
N SER A 115 8.52 -7.32 11.73
CA SER A 115 8.68 -5.94 11.30
C SER A 115 7.37 -5.42 10.68
N PRO A 116 7.05 -4.11 10.83
CA PRO A 116 5.84 -3.54 10.24
C PRO A 116 5.73 -3.79 8.73
N ASP A 117 6.88 -3.87 8.06
CA ASP A 117 6.94 -4.10 6.62
C ASP A 117 6.59 -5.54 6.26
N ALA A 118 7.12 -6.52 6.98
CA ALA A 118 6.78 -7.92 6.76
C ALA A 118 5.31 -8.21 7.10
N ARG A 119 4.75 -7.58 8.14
CA ARG A 119 3.30 -7.67 8.44
C ARG A 119 2.42 -7.12 7.32
N SER A 120 2.94 -6.17 6.55
CA SER A 120 2.28 -5.60 5.38
C SER A 120 2.64 -6.32 4.07
N GLY A 121 3.35 -7.45 4.16
CA GLY A 121 3.95 -8.14 3.02
C GLY A 121 2.93 -8.61 2.00
N LYS A 122 1.74 -9.05 2.43
CA LYS A 122 0.65 -9.44 1.54
C LYS A 122 0.18 -8.28 0.66
N LEU A 123 -0.03 -7.10 1.26
CA LEU A 123 -0.42 -5.89 0.52
C LEU A 123 0.65 -5.50 -0.50
N ARG A 124 1.92 -5.53 -0.09
CA ARG A 124 3.04 -5.25 -0.99
C ARG A 124 3.09 -6.22 -2.17
N CYS A 125 2.88 -7.52 -1.93
CA CYS A 125 2.81 -8.52 -3.00
C CYS A 125 1.67 -8.24 -3.97
N TRP A 126 0.47 -7.84 -3.49
CA TRP A 126 -0.60 -7.42 -4.38
C TRP A 126 -0.23 -6.19 -5.23
N ILE A 127 0.45 -5.19 -4.64
CA ILE A 127 0.93 -4.02 -5.40
C ILE A 127 1.92 -4.46 -6.50
N TYR A 128 2.86 -5.35 -6.19
CA TYR A 128 3.77 -5.91 -7.20
C TYR A 128 3.02 -6.67 -8.28
N ALA A 129 2.06 -7.52 -7.90
CA ALA A 129 1.29 -8.31 -8.83
C ALA A 129 0.55 -7.43 -9.85
N VAL A 130 -0.10 -6.34 -9.40
CA VAL A 130 -0.75 -5.38 -10.32
C VAL A 130 0.26 -4.77 -11.28
N ASN A 131 1.44 -4.37 -10.79
CA ASN A 131 2.49 -3.81 -11.66
C ASN A 131 3.11 -4.84 -12.63
N LEU A 132 2.91 -6.14 -12.37
CA LEU A 132 3.26 -7.25 -13.26
C LEU A 132 2.09 -7.71 -14.14
N GLY A 133 0.94 -7.01 -14.10
CA GLY A 133 -0.21 -7.24 -14.97
C GLY A 133 -1.33 -8.08 -14.36
N ASP A 134 -1.31 -8.38 -13.06
CA ASP A 134 -2.40 -9.10 -12.39
C ASP A 134 -3.57 -8.17 -12.03
N THR A 135 -4.66 -8.29 -12.79
CA THR A 135 -5.88 -7.50 -12.58
C THR A 135 -6.66 -7.94 -11.34
N HIS A 136 -6.52 -9.21 -10.89
CA HIS A 136 -7.23 -9.71 -9.70
C HIS A 136 -6.71 -9.07 -8.41
N SER A 137 -5.45 -8.65 -8.39
CA SER A 137 -4.85 -7.97 -7.25
C SER A 137 -5.27 -6.50 -7.12
N ILE A 138 -5.95 -5.90 -8.11
CA ILE A 138 -6.37 -4.49 -8.06
C ILE A 138 -7.42 -4.27 -6.96
N ILE A 139 -8.42 -5.15 -6.86
CA ILE A 139 -9.51 -5.03 -5.88
C ILE A 139 -8.99 -4.97 -4.43
N PRO A 140 -8.19 -5.94 -3.93
CA PRO A 140 -7.72 -5.88 -2.55
C PRO A 140 -6.83 -4.65 -2.28
N VAL A 141 -6.08 -4.18 -3.28
CA VAL A 141 -5.29 -2.95 -3.20
C VAL A 141 -6.21 -1.73 -3.08
N ALA A 142 -7.23 -1.62 -3.93
CA ALA A 142 -8.19 -0.53 -3.92
C ALA A 142 -9.00 -0.46 -2.60
N VAL A 143 -9.47 -1.60 -2.09
CA VAL A 143 -10.17 -1.69 -0.80
C VAL A 143 -9.28 -1.25 0.35
N THR A 144 -8.00 -1.67 0.33
CA THR A 144 -7.03 -1.24 1.33
C THR A 144 -6.76 0.27 1.25
N ALA A 145 -6.65 0.83 0.05
CA ALA A 145 -6.47 2.26 -0.17
C ALA A 145 -7.66 3.06 0.36
N ALA A 146 -8.89 2.63 0.07
CA ALA A 146 -10.11 3.24 0.57
C ALA A 146 -10.19 3.20 2.11
N THR A 147 -9.79 2.08 2.72
CA THR A 147 -9.74 1.92 4.18
C THR A 147 -8.74 2.90 4.81
N LEU A 148 -7.54 3.02 4.23
CA LEU A 148 -6.54 3.99 4.70
C LEU A 148 -7.01 5.43 4.53
N ALA A 149 -7.72 5.74 3.43
CA ALA A 149 -8.31 7.04 3.20
C ALA A 149 -9.40 7.38 4.22
N TYR A 150 -10.21 6.40 4.61
CA TYR A 150 -11.23 6.59 5.64
C TYR A 150 -10.61 6.86 7.02
N GLN A 151 -9.52 6.17 7.35
CA GLN A 151 -8.85 6.27 8.64
C GLN A 151 -7.91 7.47 8.79
N GLN A 152 -7.64 8.21 7.71
CA GLN A 152 -6.66 9.30 7.73
C GLN A 152 -7.12 10.47 8.60
N ASP A 153 -6.15 11.19 9.18
CA ASP A 153 -6.43 12.49 9.76
C ASP A 153 -6.50 13.54 8.65
N TRP A 154 -7.72 13.96 8.32
CA TRP A 154 -8.04 14.95 7.30
C TRP A 154 -7.56 16.38 7.67
N LYS A 155 -7.09 16.59 8.91
CA LYS A 155 -6.54 17.87 9.36
C LYS A 155 -5.01 17.94 9.21
N SER A 156 -4.36 16.81 8.95
CA SER A 156 -2.91 16.76 8.75
C SER A 156 -2.54 17.30 7.36
N TYR A 157 -1.70 18.34 7.33
CA TYR A 157 -1.37 19.13 6.13
C TYR A 157 -0.25 18.52 5.25
N ASN A 158 0.22 17.30 5.55
CA ASN A 158 1.30 16.66 4.79
C ASN A 158 0.72 15.86 3.62
N ASP A 159 0.60 16.49 2.44
CA ASP A 159 -0.03 15.85 1.27
C ASP A 159 0.99 15.41 0.19
N PRO A 160 1.37 14.11 0.12
CA PRO A 160 2.01 13.54 -1.07
C PRO A 160 1.01 12.90 -2.06
N ASP A 161 -0.23 13.40 -2.07
CA ASP A 161 -1.40 13.11 -2.89
C ASP A 161 -2.47 12.20 -2.27
N ALA A 162 -3.34 12.88 -1.51
CA ALA A 162 -4.18 12.39 -0.44
C ALA A 162 -4.70 10.96 -0.68
N PRO A 163 -4.58 10.07 0.33
CA PRO A 163 -5.09 8.70 0.27
C PRO A 163 -6.47 8.55 -0.36
N ILE A 164 -7.38 9.53 -0.22
CA ILE A 164 -8.67 9.53 -0.90
C ILE A 164 -8.56 9.57 -2.43
N TRP A 165 -7.73 10.45 -3.00
CA TRP A 165 -7.52 10.53 -4.44
C TRP A 165 -6.82 9.29 -4.97
N ARG A 166 -5.87 8.74 -4.20
CA ARG A 166 -5.22 7.46 -4.54
C ARG A 166 -6.19 6.29 -4.51
N ALA A 167 -7.05 6.22 -3.50
CA ALA A 167 -8.10 5.21 -3.42
C ALA A 167 -9.04 5.28 -4.63
N LEU A 168 -9.49 6.49 -5.00
CA LEU A 168 -10.29 6.69 -6.21
C LEU A 168 -9.53 6.31 -7.48
N GLY A 169 -8.22 6.60 -7.55
CA GLY A 169 -7.36 6.16 -8.65
C GLY A 169 -7.32 4.64 -8.81
N TRP A 170 -7.12 3.91 -7.71
CA TRP A 170 -7.15 2.44 -7.71
C TRP A 170 -8.52 1.87 -8.10
N LEU A 171 -9.61 2.43 -7.59
CA LEU A 171 -10.97 2.01 -7.92
C LEU A 171 -11.30 2.26 -9.40
N THR A 172 -10.86 3.39 -9.94
CA THR A 172 -11.07 3.75 -11.33
C THR A 172 -10.25 2.87 -12.27
N LEU A 173 -9.00 2.56 -11.88
CA LEU A 173 -8.18 1.60 -12.61
C LEU A 173 -8.90 0.24 -12.70
N TYR A 174 -9.43 -0.27 -11.59
CA TYR A 174 -10.23 -1.50 -11.59
C TYR A 174 -11.47 -1.39 -12.48
N ALA A 175 -12.22 -0.30 -12.37
CA ALA A 175 -13.43 -0.11 -13.15
C ALA A 175 -13.14 -0.03 -14.66
N GLY A 176 -12.01 0.56 -15.06
CA GLY A 176 -11.57 0.65 -16.45
C GLY A 176 -11.28 -0.70 -17.11
N ASP A 177 -11.02 -1.74 -16.31
CA ASP A 177 -10.84 -3.12 -16.77
C ASP A 177 -12.17 -3.91 -16.86
N ILE A 178 -13.31 -3.27 -16.56
CA ILE A 178 -14.65 -3.88 -16.66
C ILE A 178 -15.32 -3.43 -17.96
N PRO A 179 -15.37 -4.28 -19.00
CA PRO A 179 -15.93 -3.91 -20.32
C PRO A 179 -17.41 -3.51 -20.25
N GLU A 180 -18.15 -3.99 -19.25
CA GLU A 180 -19.55 -3.66 -19.04
C GLU A 180 -19.76 -2.24 -18.51
N LEU A 181 -18.74 -1.64 -17.90
CA LEU A 181 -18.80 -0.28 -17.35
C LEU A 181 -18.27 0.79 -18.32
N PHE A 182 -17.37 0.41 -19.22
CA PHE A 182 -16.80 1.31 -20.23
C PHE A 182 -16.90 0.68 -21.62
N HIS A 183 -17.75 1.26 -22.46
CA HIS A 183 -17.93 0.83 -23.85
C HIS A 183 -16.75 1.22 -24.76
N ASP A 184 -15.97 2.23 -24.35
CA ASP A 184 -14.73 2.66 -24.99
C ASP A 184 -13.53 2.33 -24.09
N ALA A 185 -12.33 2.22 -24.67
CA ALA A 185 -11.10 2.07 -23.90
C ALA A 185 -10.97 3.23 -22.90
N ALA A 186 -10.66 2.91 -21.64
CA ALA A 186 -10.57 3.92 -20.60
C ALA A 186 -9.51 4.99 -20.97
N PRO A 187 -9.72 6.28 -20.64
CA PRO A 187 -8.82 7.38 -21.06
C PRO A 187 -7.35 7.24 -20.59
N PHE A 188 -7.13 6.37 -19.60
CA PHE A 188 -5.83 6.07 -18.98
C PHE A 188 -5.22 4.75 -19.48
N ALA A 189 -5.84 4.05 -20.43
CA ALA A 189 -5.36 2.77 -20.96
C ALA A 189 -4.00 2.89 -21.66
N ASP A 190 -3.67 4.06 -22.21
CA ASP A 190 -2.43 4.33 -22.94
C ASP A 190 -1.28 4.86 -22.06
N VAL A 191 -1.53 5.15 -20.78
CA VAL A 191 -0.49 5.63 -19.86
C VAL A 191 0.44 4.48 -19.49
N GLY A 192 1.75 4.73 -19.50
CA GLY A 192 2.80 3.70 -19.44
C GLY A 192 2.70 2.77 -18.24
N SER A 193 2.94 3.28 -17.04
CA SER A 193 2.95 2.48 -15.80
C SER A 193 1.64 2.59 -15.00
N VAL A 194 1.36 1.57 -14.18
CA VAL A 194 0.24 1.57 -13.21
C VAL A 194 0.33 2.78 -12.27
N SER A 195 1.53 3.09 -11.77
CA SER A 195 1.75 4.24 -10.88
C SER A 195 1.41 5.58 -11.54
N GLU A 196 1.76 5.75 -12.82
CA GLU A 196 1.42 6.95 -13.59
C GLU A 196 -0.07 7.04 -13.89
N ARG A 197 -0.72 5.91 -14.23
CA ARG A 197 -2.19 5.83 -14.40
C ARG A 197 -2.91 6.33 -13.16
N ILE A 198 -2.57 5.77 -12.01
CA ILE A 198 -3.19 6.14 -10.73
C ILE A 198 -2.91 7.61 -10.43
N ALA A 199 -1.69 8.10 -10.63
CA ALA A 199 -1.35 9.50 -10.39
C ALA A 199 -2.18 10.44 -11.28
N SER A 200 -2.29 10.13 -12.57
CA SER A 200 -3.10 10.90 -13.53
C SER A 200 -4.57 10.94 -13.12
N ILE A 201 -5.16 9.78 -12.80
CA ILE A 201 -6.56 9.68 -12.38
C ILE A 201 -6.78 10.46 -11.07
N SER A 202 -5.89 10.29 -10.09
CA SER A 202 -5.97 10.99 -8.80
C SER A 202 -5.96 12.51 -8.96
N GLU A 203 -5.06 13.03 -9.81
CA GLU A 203 -4.97 14.47 -10.07
C GLU A 203 -6.19 15.00 -10.83
N GLU A 204 -6.74 14.21 -11.76
CA GLU A 204 -7.97 14.56 -12.46
C GLU A 204 -9.16 14.70 -11.50
N TYR A 205 -9.36 13.74 -10.59
CA TYR A 205 -10.40 13.84 -9.56
C TYR A 205 -10.24 15.07 -8.69
N ARG A 206 -9.02 15.31 -8.20
CA ARG A 206 -8.70 16.46 -7.36
C ARG A 206 -9.02 17.77 -8.08
N SER A 207 -8.54 17.92 -9.32
CA SER A 207 -8.74 19.13 -10.11
C SER A 207 -10.22 19.44 -10.34
N ARG A 208 -11.01 18.41 -10.69
CA ARG A 208 -12.48 18.54 -10.90
C ARG A 208 -13.21 18.95 -9.62
N VAL A 209 -12.87 18.37 -8.47
CA VAL A 209 -13.51 18.71 -7.19
C VAL A 209 -13.15 20.14 -6.77
N SER A 210 -11.87 20.53 -6.87
CA SER A 210 -11.42 21.89 -6.56
C SER A 210 -12.15 22.92 -7.42
N ALA A 211 -12.27 22.69 -8.72
CA ALA A 211 -13.00 23.58 -9.63
C ALA A 211 -14.49 23.71 -9.25
N SER A 212 -15.14 22.59 -8.90
CA SER A 212 -16.54 22.59 -8.46
C SER A 212 -16.75 23.37 -7.16
N MET A 213 -15.82 23.27 -6.20
CA MET A 213 -15.91 24.00 -4.94
C MET A 213 -15.71 25.51 -5.13
N SER A 214 -14.76 25.92 -5.99
CA SER A 214 -14.55 27.34 -6.32
C SER A 214 -15.76 27.98 -7.01
N GLN A 215 -16.44 27.24 -7.89
CA GLN A 215 -17.67 27.71 -8.53
C GLN A 215 -18.83 27.83 -7.52
N ALA A 216 -18.97 26.88 -6.60
CA ALA A 216 -19.99 26.93 -5.56
C ALA A 216 -19.81 28.12 -4.60
N SER A 217 -18.57 28.47 -4.24
CA SER A 217 -18.30 29.64 -3.39
C SER A 217 -18.53 30.97 -4.12
N ALA A 218 -18.28 31.02 -5.45
CA ALA A 218 -18.50 32.22 -6.25
C ALA A 218 -20.00 32.49 -6.54
N GLY A 219 -20.84 31.45 -6.58
CA GLY A 219 -22.29 31.61 -6.76
C GLY A 219 -23.08 31.92 -5.48
N ALA A 220 -22.44 31.85 -4.31
CA ALA A 220 -23.05 32.12 -3.01
C ALA A 220 -22.74 33.52 -2.44
N ALA A 221 -21.88 34.30 -3.12
CA ALA A 221 -21.51 35.68 -2.77
C ALA A 221 -22.24 36.68 -3.66
#